data_AF-A0A662WWA6-F1
#
_entry.id   AF-A0A662WWA6-F1
#
_cell.length_a   1.000
_cell.length_b   1.000
_cell.length_c   1.000
_cell.angle_alpha   90.00
_cell.angle_beta   90.00
_cell.angle_gamma   90.00
#
_symmetry.space_group_name_H-M   'P 1'
#
loop_
_entity.id
_entity.type
_entity.pdbx_description
1 polymer ?
#
loop_
_entity_poly.entity_id
_entity_poly.type
_entity_poly.pdbx_seq_one_letter_code
_entity_poly.pdbx_strand_id
1 'polypeptide(L)'
;MQSTGYEFAAAPRSVATKRSKAQRDNATYGFPRSNGNGERAQNIMFDKRVHRGSAYVTREETPESPDRELRKVGKGSARANRYQQQQLQHQQQQRPSTPPPVGGRFHMDVQTDNYLEELADRNPEVDADTQTDALLDLHVPISFVPAASGVDVATQIEGGDLFDFDLEVEPILEVLVGKTLELGLLELLEENELREIRQRQELFEQSRNAELAEVQRLEAEAKRRFAEKQRRLDEETARLAAQAEVEEKVAARACAKQYLANLHTQAFDTLVESGHFFDPLAKGVKHEFLPEVLESAAARAQQLDSSRRLLDAILVDALRSRAASG
;
A
#
# COMPACT_ATOMS: atom_id res chain seq x y z
N MET A 1 18.59 6.77 -28.67
CA MET A 1 18.38 5.99 -27.43
C MET A 1 16.93 5.54 -27.43
N GLN A 2 16.69 4.23 -27.59
CA GLN A 2 15.37 3.65 -27.76
C GLN A 2 14.73 3.43 -26.38
N SER A 3 13.57 4.02 -26.14
CA SER A 3 12.74 3.80 -24.96
C SER A 3 11.75 2.68 -25.23
N THR A 4 12.05 1.48 -24.75
CA THR A 4 11.13 0.34 -24.76
C THR A 4 10.12 0.49 -23.61
N GLY A 5 8.91 0.99 -23.92
CA GLY A 5 7.75 0.89 -23.03
C GLY A 5 7.05 -0.44 -23.25
N TYR A 6 6.92 -1.27 -22.22
CA TYR A 6 6.16 -2.51 -22.26
C TYR A 6 4.69 -2.18 -21.92
N GLU A 7 3.82 -2.19 -22.92
CA GLU A 7 2.38 -1.94 -22.75
C GLU A 7 1.65 -3.29 -22.78
N PHE A 8 1.12 -3.71 -21.63
CA PHE A 8 0.33 -4.93 -21.50
C PHE A 8 -1.16 -4.58 -21.58
N ALA A 9 -1.80 -4.93 -22.71
CA ALA A 9 -3.24 -4.83 -22.89
C ALA A 9 -3.82 -6.21 -23.17
N ALA A 10 -4.78 -6.65 -22.36
CA ALA A 10 -5.55 -7.86 -22.58
C ALA A 10 -7.05 -7.53 -22.57
N ALA A 11 -7.77 -7.93 -23.63
CA ALA A 11 -9.21 -7.76 -23.72
C ALA A 11 -9.94 -8.71 -22.76
N PRO A 12 -11.07 -8.30 -22.14
CA PRO A 12 -11.79 -9.14 -21.19
C PRO A 12 -12.39 -10.37 -21.87
N ARG A 13 -12.08 -11.56 -21.36
CA ARG A 13 -12.67 -12.84 -21.79
C ARG A 13 -13.65 -13.35 -20.74
N SER A 14 -14.88 -13.62 -21.14
CA SER A 14 -15.89 -14.22 -20.26
C SER A 14 -15.59 -15.70 -19.98
N VAL A 15 -15.65 -16.10 -18.71
CA VAL A 15 -15.46 -17.49 -18.27
C VAL A 15 -16.71 -18.32 -18.60
N ALA A 16 -16.54 -19.40 -19.37
CA ALA A 16 -17.62 -20.32 -19.71
C ALA A 16 -18.07 -21.13 -18.47
N THR A 17 -19.30 -20.92 -18.02
CA THR A 17 -19.91 -21.77 -16.98
C THR A 17 -20.40 -23.08 -17.61
N LYS A 18 -19.71 -24.19 -17.35
CA LYS A 18 -20.24 -25.53 -17.64
C LYS A 18 -21.44 -25.80 -16.74
N ARG A 19 -22.65 -25.86 -17.32
CA ARG A 19 -23.82 -26.45 -16.67
C ARG A 19 -23.72 -27.98 -16.81
N SER A 20 -23.45 -28.69 -15.71
CA SER A 20 -23.76 -30.13 -15.65
C SER A 20 -25.21 -30.29 -15.16
N LYS A 21 -26.05 -30.83 -16.03
CA LYS A 21 -27.31 -31.48 -15.64
C LYS A 21 -26.96 -32.80 -14.96
N ALA A 22 -27.51 -33.06 -13.78
CA ALA A 22 -27.67 -34.41 -13.27
C ALA A 22 -29.15 -34.63 -12.97
N GLN A 23 -29.70 -35.59 -13.69
CA GLN A 23 -31.06 -36.10 -13.57
C GLN A 23 -30.96 -37.50 -12.94
N ARG A 24 -31.98 -37.84 -12.14
CA ARG A 24 -32.45 -39.18 -11.75
C ARG A 24 -31.90 -39.84 -10.46
N ASP A 25 -32.87 -39.98 -9.56
CA ASP A 25 -33.41 -41.23 -9.04
C ASP A 25 -33.07 -41.67 -7.61
N ASN A 26 -34.15 -42.16 -7.02
CA ASN A 26 -34.48 -42.39 -5.62
C ASN A 26 -34.43 -43.91 -5.38
N ALA A 27 -33.75 -44.39 -4.33
CA ALA A 27 -34.06 -45.67 -3.67
C ALA A 27 -33.20 -45.91 -2.40
N THR A 28 -33.86 -45.81 -1.24
CA THR A 28 -33.95 -46.76 -0.12
C THR A 28 -32.83 -47.82 0.08
N TYR A 29 -32.09 -47.73 1.21
CA TYR A 29 -31.96 -48.73 2.31
C TYR A 29 -30.76 -48.44 3.25
N GLY A 30 -31.01 -48.40 4.58
CA GLY A 30 -30.19 -49.03 5.63
C GLY A 30 -28.87 -48.40 6.16
N PHE A 31 -28.98 -47.59 7.23
CA PHE A 31 -28.12 -47.42 8.47
C PHE A 31 -26.57 -47.58 8.46
N PRO A 32 -25.85 -47.16 9.52
CA PRO A 32 -25.83 -45.88 10.26
C PRO A 32 -24.39 -45.30 10.31
N ARG A 33 -24.20 -43.99 10.51
CA ARG A 33 -23.01 -43.47 11.22
C ARG A 33 -23.07 -41.97 11.55
N SER A 34 -22.77 -41.73 12.83
CA SER A 34 -21.88 -40.68 13.33
C SER A 34 -22.32 -39.22 13.29
N ASN A 35 -22.62 -38.71 14.49
CA ASN A 35 -22.32 -37.38 15.01
C ASN A 35 -21.68 -36.36 14.06
N GLY A 36 -22.36 -35.23 13.93
CA GLY A 36 -21.81 -33.97 13.43
C GLY A 36 -22.95 -33.10 12.90
N ASN A 37 -23.20 -31.97 13.56
CA ASN A 37 -24.18 -30.94 13.16
C ASN A 37 -24.36 -30.85 11.64
N GLY A 38 -25.51 -31.30 11.15
CA GLY A 38 -25.94 -31.06 9.78
C GLY A 38 -26.28 -29.58 9.62
N GLU A 39 -25.26 -28.76 9.36
CA GLU A 39 -25.46 -27.42 8.82
C GLU A 39 -26.25 -27.56 7.52
N ARG A 40 -27.56 -27.27 7.60
CA ARG A 40 -28.36 -26.96 6.42
C ARG A 40 -27.56 -25.93 5.64
N ALA A 41 -27.20 -26.22 4.40
CA ALA A 41 -26.49 -25.30 3.53
C ALA A 41 -27.25 -23.96 3.48
N GLN A 42 -26.85 -23.01 4.31
CA GLN A 42 -27.43 -21.67 4.33
C GLN A 42 -26.86 -20.93 3.14
N ASN A 43 -27.75 -20.34 2.35
CA ASN A 43 -27.39 -19.55 1.20
C ASN A 43 -26.41 -18.45 1.63
N ILE A 44 -25.20 -18.48 1.07
CA ILE A 44 -24.07 -17.58 1.38
C ILE A 44 -24.44 -16.11 1.17
N MET A 45 -25.50 -15.81 0.41
CA MET A 45 -26.03 -14.44 0.25
C MET A 45 -26.69 -13.86 1.51
N PHE A 46 -27.03 -14.69 2.51
CA PHE A 46 -27.62 -14.25 3.78
C PHE A 46 -26.74 -14.53 5.00
N ASP A 47 -25.55 -15.09 4.79
CA ASP A 47 -24.59 -15.28 5.88
C ASP A 47 -24.08 -13.91 6.36
N LYS A 48 -24.19 -13.69 7.68
CA LYS A 48 -23.79 -12.47 8.38
C LYS A 48 -22.28 -12.35 8.53
N ARG A 49 -21.54 -13.45 8.38
CA ARG A 49 -20.07 -13.47 8.46
C ARG A 49 -19.41 -13.02 7.16
N VAL A 50 -20.16 -13.00 6.07
CA VAL A 50 -19.65 -12.60 4.75
C VAL A 50 -19.85 -11.10 4.58
N HIS A 51 -18.74 -10.36 4.68
CA HIS A 51 -18.71 -8.92 4.43
C HIS A 51 -18.88 -8.65 2.94
N ARG A 52 -19.94 -7.93 2.56
CA ARG A 52 -20.25 -7.57 1.17
C ARG A 52 -19.84 -6.12 0.94
N GLY A 53 -18.64 -5.91 0.41
CA GLY A 53 -18.06 -4.59 0.13
C GLY A 53 -16.54 -4.65 -0.02
N SER A 54 -15.94 -3.64 -0.64
CA SER A 54 -14.48 -3.53 -0.82
C SER A 54 -13.76 -3.46 0.53
N ALA A 55 -12.73 -4.31 0.72
CA ALA A 55 -11.88 -4.33 1.92
C ALA A 55 -10.79 -3.24 1.92
N TYR A 56 -10.70 -2.44 0.87
CA TYR A 56 -9.80 -1.30 0.76
C TYR A 56 -10.57 0.00 0.99
N VAL A 57 -10.88 0.28 2.26
CA VAL A 57 -11.03 1.66 2.73
C VAL A 57 -10.08 1.78 3.90
N THR A 58 -8.95 2.43 3.62
CA THR A 58 -7.98 2.88 4.60
C THR A 58 -8.73 3.56 5.75
N ARG A 59 -8.55 3.05 6.97
CA ARG A 59 -8.94 3.76 8.19
C ARG A 59 -8.03 4.99 8.29
N GLU A 60 -8.53 6.13 7.83
CA GLU A 60 -8.05 7.42 8.32
C GLU A 60 -8.74 7.65 9.67
N GLU A 61 -7.97 7.47 10.75
CA GLU A 61 -8.38 7.91 12.08
C GLU A 61 -8.32 9.45 12.09
N THR A 62 -9.47 10.09 11.87
CA THR A 62 -9.68 11.51 12.16
C THR A 62 -10.22 11.66 13.58
N PRO A 63 -9.74 12.64 14.35
CA PRO A 63 -10.23 12.89 15.70
C PRO A 63 -11.63 13.51 15.66
N GLU A 64 -12.46 13.07 16.61
CA GLU A 64 -13.79 13.54 17.02
C GLU A 64 -14.44 14.67 16.19
N SER A 65 -15.35 14.29 15.29
CA SER A 65 -16.37 15.17 14.69
C SER A 65 -17.78 14.73 15.15
N PRO A 66 -18.73 15.67 15.41
CA PRO A 66 -19.99 15.40 16.12
C PRO A 66 -21.10 14.82 15.22
N ASP A 67 -20.80 13.91 14.31
CA ASP A 67 -21.77 13.40 13.32
C ASP A 67 -22.39 12.04 13.66
N ARG A 68 -22.46 11.71 14.96
CA ARG A 68 -23.11 10.47 15.42
C ARG A 68 -24.64 10.59 15.55
N GLU A 69 -25.21 11.79 15.40
CA GLU A 69 -26.66 12.03 15.55
C GLU A 69 -27.45 11.99 14.22
N LEU A 70 -26.83 12.33 13.09
CA LEU A 70 -27.54 12.41 11.79
C LEU A 70 -27.93 11.05 11.20
N ARG A 71 -27.25 9.95 11.58
CA ARG A 71 -27.57 8.59 11.09
C ARG A 71 -28.75 7.90 11.79
N LYS A 72 -29.37 8.52 12.81
CA LYS A 72 -30.61 8.01 13.42
C LYS A 72 -31.89 8.53 12.76
N VAL A 73 -31.83 9.60 11.96
CA VAL A 73 -33.01 10.27 11.40
C VAL A 73 -33.58 9.53 10.16
N GLY A 74 -32.75 8.77 9.43
CA GLY A 74 -33.18 8.07 8.21
C GLY A 74 -34.00 6.78 8.41
N LYS A 75 -34.08 6.23 9.64
CA LYS A 75 -34.83 4.99 9.91
C LYS A 75 -36.33 5.22 10.17
N GLY A 76 -36.75 6.46 10.44
CA GLY A 76 -38.15 6.85 10.59
C GLY A 76 -38.88 7.00 9.25
N SER A 77 -38.23 7.66 8.28
CA SER A 77 -38.81 7.95 6.95
C SER A 77 -39.11 6.66 6.14
N ALA A 78 -38.21 5.67 6.16
CA ALA A 78 -38.43 4.40 5.46
C ALA A 78 -39.57 3.54 6.06
N ARG A 79 -39.86 3.69 7.36
CA ARG A 79 -41.02 3.05 8.01
C ARG A 79 -42.32 3.82 7.75
N ALA A 80 -42.28 5.14 7.71
CA ALA A 80 -43.43 5.99 7.40
C ALA A 80 -43.93 5.78 5.96
N ASN A 81 -43.02 5.72 4.98
CA ASN A 81 -43.38 5.45 3.58
C ASN A 81 -43.97 4.05 3.37
N ARG A 82 -43.47 3.03 4.10
CA ARG A 82 -44.05 1.67 4.03
C ARG A 82 -45.46 1.60 4.63
N TYR A 83 -45.74 2.39 5.66
CA TYR A 83 -47.06 2.47 6.28
C TYR A 83 -48.08 3.20 5.39
N GLN A 84 -47.67 4.29 4.71
CA GLN A 84 -48.49 4.95 3.70
C GLN A 84 -48.79 4.06 2.50
N GLN A 85 -47.80 3.30 2.00
CA GLN A 85 -47.99 2.38 0.88
C GLN A 85 -48.94 1.22 1.22
N GLN A 86 -48.93 0.74 2.47
CA GLN A 86 -49.88 -0.27 2.95
C GLN A 86 -51.31 0.27 3.13
N GLN A 87 -51.46 1.54 3.55
CA GLN A 87 -52.78 2.18 3.63
C GLN A 87 -53.40 2.43 2.25
N LEU A 88 -52.60 2.86 1.27
CA LEU A 88 -53.04 3.04 -0.12
C LEU A 88 -53.50 1.72 -0.77
N GLN A 89 -52.78 0.61 -0.51
CA GLN A 89 -53.20 -0.71 -0.99
C GLN A 89 -54.46 -1.24 -0.28
N HIS A 90 -54.64 -0.97 1.02
CA HIS A 90 -55.88 -1.30 1.72
C HIS A 90 -57.08 -0.52 1.18
N GLN A 91 -56.88 0.73 0.77
CA GLN A 91 -57.95 1.57 0.21
C GLN A 91 -58.37 1.11 -1.20
N GLN A 92 -57.44 0.56 -1.99
CA GLN A 92 -57.74 -0.01 -3.32
C GLN A 92 -58.37 -1.42 -3.28
N GLN A 93 -58.24 -2.16 -2.17
CA GLN A 93 -58.85 -3.50 -2.00
C GLN A 93 -60.24 -3.49 -1.35
N GLN A 94 -60.74 -2.33 -0.92
CA GLN A 94 -62.12 -2.19 -0.45
C GLN A 94 -63.05 -2.32 -1.66
N ARG A 95 -63.79 -3.42 -1.73
CA ARG A 95 -64.89 -3.57 -2.70
C ARG A 95 -65.84 -2.38 -2.52
N PRO A 96 -66.38 -1.79 -3.60
CA PRO A 96 -67.33 -0.68 -3.48
C PRO A 96 -68.49 -1.11 -2.59
N SER A 97 -68.73 -0.34 -1.53
CA SER A 97 -69.79 -0.62 -0.55
C SER A 97 -71.16 -0.50 -1.22
N THR A 98 -72.08 -1.42 -0.89
CA THR A 98 -73.46 -1.37 -1.38
C THR A 98 -74.09 -0.04 -0.97
N PRO A 99 -74.71 0.72 -1.89
CA PRO A 99 -75.28 2.02 -1.58
C PRO A 99 -76.37 1.93 -0.47
N PRO A 100 -76.58 3.01 0.30
CA PRO A 100 -77.49 3.01 1.44
C PRO A 100 -78.96 2.85 1.02
N PRO A 101 -79.82 2.27 1.89
CA PRO A 101 -81.20 1.98 1.55
C PRO A 101 -82.00 3.27 1.39
N VAL A 102 -82.86 3.29 0.38
CA VAL A 102 -83.80 4.40 0.14
C VAL A 102 -84.80 4.48 1.30
N GLY A 103 -85.08 5.70 1.78
CA GLY A 103 -85.88 5.95 2.98
C GLY A 103 -87.22 5.21 3.02
N GLY A 104 -87.47 4.50 4.12
CA GLY A 104 -88.69 3.71 4.34
C GLY A 104 -88.61 2.25 3.88
N ARG A 105 -87.46 1.80 3.36
CA ARG A 105 -87.21 0.39 3.00
C ARG A 105 -85.96 -0.12 3.70
N PHE A 106 -85.97 -1.39 4.09
CA PHE A 106 -84.80 -2.09 4.65
C PHE A 106 -84.20 -2.99 3.58
N HIS A 107 -82.87 -3.08 3.55
CA HIS A 107 -82.20 -4.11 2.75
C HIS A 107 -82.44 -5.48 3.37
N MET A 108 -82.71 -6.47 2.53
CA MET A 108 -82.87 -7.87 2.91
C MET A 108 -81.95 -8.69 2.02
N ASP A 109 -81.21 -9.61 2.62
CA ASP A 109 -80.35 -10.52 1.87
C ASP A 109 -81.22 -11.51 1.08
N VAL A 110 -81.17 -11.42 -0.25
CA VAL A 110 -81.83 -12.37 -1.15
C VAL A 110 -80.83 -13.45 -1.49
N GLN A 111 -81.23 -14.73 -1.40
CA GLN A 111 -80.39 -15.85 -1.79
C GLN A 111 -80.12 -15.80 -3.30
N THR A 112 -78.95 -15.31 -3.69
CA THR A 112 -78.49 -15.22 -5.09
C THR A 112 -77.67 -16.44 -5.52
N ASP A 113 -77.62 -17.47 -4.69
CA ASP A 113 -76.96 -18.73 -5.05
C ASP A 113 -77.76 -19.39 -6.18
N ASN A 114 -77.06 -19.79 -7.25
CA ASN A 114 -77.66 -20.41 -8.42
C ASN A 114 -78.22 -21.80 -8.04
N TYR A 115 -79.50 -21.85 -7.65
CA TYR A 115 -80.19 -23.11 -7.38
C TYR A 115 -80.77 -23.66 -8.68
N LEU A 116 -79.92 -24.30 -9.48
CA LEU A 116 -80.33 -25.00 -10.70
C LEU A 116 -80.77 -26.42 -10.33
N GLU A 117 -82.07 -26.69 -10.36
CA GLU A 117 -82.58 -28.06 -10.39
C GLU A 117 -82.41 -28.62 -11.82
N GLU A 118 -81.58 -29.66 -11.95
CA GLU A 118 -81.48 -30.40 -13.21
C GLU A 118 -82.78 -31.18 -13.43
N LEU A 119 -83.63 -30.69 -14.34
CA LEU A 119 -84.80 -31.43 -14.83
C LEU A 119 -84.28 -32.63 -15.66
N ALA A 120 -84.22 -33.80 -15.04
CA ALA A 120 -83.72 -35.04 -15.64
C ALA A 120 -84.73 -35.72 -16.60
N ASP A 121 -85.90 -35.13 -16.81
CA ASP A 121 -86.95 -35.72 -17.65
C ASP A 121 -86.91 -35.13 -19.07
N ARG A 122 -86.68 -35.99 -20.07
CA ARG A 122 -86.64 -35.60 -21.48
C ARG A 122 -88.07 -35.60 -22.01
N ASN A 123 -88.54 -34.45 -22.51
CA ASN A 123 -89.87 -34.35 -23.12
C ASN A 123 -90.04 -35.41 -24.22
N PRO A 124 -91.17 -36.15 -24.25
CA PRO A 124 -91.42 -37.14 -25.29
C PRO A 124 -91.62 -36.44 -26.64
N GLU A 125 -90.68 -36.66 -27.55
CA GLU A 125 -90.77 -36.23 -28.94
C GLU A 125 -91.80 -37.12 -29.65
N VAL A 126 -92.83 -36.51 -30.24
CA VAL A 126 -93.86 -37.19 -31.02
C VAL A 126 -93.55 -36.96 -32.49
N ASP A 127 -93.12 -38.01 -33.18
CA ASP A 127 -92.94 -37.98 -34.63
C ASP A 127 -94.30 -38.04 -35.31
N ALA A 128 -94.60 -37.02 -36.11
CA ALA A 128 -95.81 -36.94 -36.92
C ALA A 128 -95.43 -37.00 -38.40
N ASP A 129 -95.65 -38.16 -39.02
CA ASP A 129 -95.43 -38.35 -40.45
C ASP A 129 -96.61 -37.75 -41.24
N THR A 130 -96.38 -36.63 -41.92
CA THR A 130 -97.30 -36.10 -42.93
C THR A 130 -96.93 -36.63 -44.31
N GLN A 131 -97.88 -37.30 -44.97
CA GLN A 131 -97.77 -37.72 -46.36
C GLN A 131 -97.74 -36.48 -47.28
N THR A 132 -96.55 -36.07 -47.70
CA THR A 132 -96.37 -35.05 -48.74
C THR A 132 -96.60 -35.67 -50.12
N ASP A 133 -97.53 -35.10 -50.88
CA ASP A 133 -97.76 -35.44 -52.29
C ASP A 133 -96.51 -35.19 -53.14
N ALA A 134 -96.36 -35.95 -54.23
CA ALA A 134 -95.15 -35.92 -55.05
C ALA A 134 -94.99 -34.56 -55.76
N LEU A 135 -93.91 -33.85 -55.38
CA LEU A 135 -93.33 -32.65 -56.02
C LEU A 135 -93.93 -32.27 -57.39
N LEU A 136 -94.82 -31.28 -57.39
CA LEU A 136 -95.07 -30.48 -58.58
C LEU A 136 -93.89 -29.53 -58.76
N ASP A 137 -93.36 -29.43 -59.99
CA ASP A 137 -92.25 -28.55 -60.36
C ASP A 137 -92.68 -27.08 -60.15
N LEU A 138 -92.40 -26.56 -58.96
CA LEU A 138 -92.63 -25.16 -58.60
C LEU A 138 -91.58 -24.33 -59.32
N HIS A 139 -92.01 -23.39 -60.17
CA HIS A 139 -91.13 -22.38 -60.75
C HIS A 139 -90.37 -21.65 -59.63
N VAL A 140 -89.09 -21.34 -59.86
CA VAL A 140 -88.27 -20.62 -58.88
C VAL A 140 -89.00 -19.31 -58.52
N PRO A 141 -89.24 -19.02 -57.23
CA PRO A 141 -89.91 -17.80 -56.84
C PRO A 141 -89.10 -16.60 -57.32
N ILE A 142 -89.71 -15.77 -58.17
CA ILE A 142 -89.11 -14.52 -58.62
C ILE A 142 -89.09 -13.58 -57.42
N SER A 143 -87.92 -13.40 -56.80
CA SER A 143 -87.74 -12.43 -55.72
C SER A 143 -87.90 -11.02 -56.28
N PHE A 144 -88.98 -10.34 -55.90
CA PHE A 144 -89.18 -8.93 -56.24
C PHE A 144 -88.24 -8.07 -55.41
N VAL A 145 -87.24 -7.47 -56.07
CA VAL A 145 -86.43 -6.40 -55.49
C VAL A 145 -87.09 -5.08 -55.85
N PRO A 146 -87.67 -4.33 -54.88
CA PRO A 146 -88.24 -3.02 -55.16
C PRO A 146 -87.18 -2.10 -55.79
N ALA A 147 -87.56 -1.34 -56.81
CA ALA A 147 -86.69 -0.27 -57.31
C ALA A 147 -86.47 0.73 -56.18
N ALA A 148 -85.21 1.07 -55.90
CA ALA A 148 -84.88 2.06 -54.88
C ALA A 148 -85.57 3.38 -55.22
N SER A 149 -86.54 3.79 -54.39
CA SER A 149 -87.26 5.06 -54.52
C SER A 149 -86.78 5.99 -53.41
N GLY A 150 -85.87 6.90 -53.77
CA GLY A 150 -85.31 7.93 -52.90
C GLY A 150 -84.41 8.86 -53.71
N VAL A 151 -84.10 10.04 -53.16
CA VAL A 151 -83.06 10.91 -53.72
C VAL A 151 -81.78 10.63 -52.95
N ASP A 152 -80.76 10.12 -53.64
CA ASP A 152 -79.46 9.87 -53.04
C ASP A 152 -78.73 11.19 -52.75
N VAL A 153 -78.29 11.38 -51.50
CA VAL A 153 -77.49 12.54 -51.08
C VAL A 153 -76.19 12.02 -50.47
N ALA A 154 -75.06 12.40 -51.06
CA ALA A 154 -73.75 12.17 -50.47
C ALA A 154 -73.31 13.40 -49.67
N THR A 155 -72.82 13.18 -48.47
CA THR A 155 -72.12 14.19 -47.67
C THR A 155 -70.69 13.73 -47.47
N GLN A 156 -69.72 14.59 -47.77
CA GLN A 156 -68.30 14.31 -47.64
C GLN A 156 -67.65 15.47 -46.89
N ILE A 157 -66.82 15.12 -45.89
CA ILE A 157 -65.99 16.09 -45.18
C ILE A 157 -64.68 16.18 -45.94
N GLU A 158 -64.34 17.39 -46.38
CA GLU A 158 -63.12 17.67 -47.13
C GLU A 158 -61.92 17.84 -46.18
N GLY A 159 -60.71 17.65 -46.71
CA GLY A 159 -59.49 17.83 -45.93
C GLY A 159 -59.37 19.24 -45.36
N GLY A 160 -59.39 19.35 -44.03
CA GLY A 160 -59.29 20.63 -43.30
C GLY A 160 -60.62 21.21 -42.79
N ASP A 161 -61.76 20.59 -43.10
CA ASP A 161 -63.09 21.08 -42.69
C ASP A 161 -63.37 20.91 -41.18
N LEU A 162 -62.65 19.99 -40.51
CA LEU A 162 -62.75 19.74 -39.07
C LEU A 162 -61.46 20.07 -38.29
N PHE A 163 -60.55 20.86 -38.86
CA PHE A 163 -59.30 21.19 -38.18
C PHE A 163 -59.54 22.20 -37.05
N ASP A 164 -59.19 21.81 -35.82
CA ASP A 164 -59.16 22.69 -34.65
C ASP A 164 -57.70 23.03 -34.31
N PHE A 165 -57.31 24.28 -34.51
CA PHE A 165 -55.94 24.72 -34.27
C PHE A 165 -55.54 24.59 -32.80
N ASP A 166 -56.44 24.92 -31.87
CA ASP A 166 -56.11 24.98 -30.45
C ASP A 166 -55.85 23.57 -29.89
N LEU A 167 -56.60 22.57 -30.37
CA LEU A 167 -56.39 21.16 -30.03
C LEU A 167 -55.10 20.60 -30.66
N GLU A 168 -54.84 20.91 -31.93
CA GLU A 168 -53.74 20.30 -32.69
C GLU A 168 -52.38 20.94 -32.36
N VAL A 169 -52.34 22.20 -31.90
CA VAL A 169 -51.11 22.91 -31.51
C VAL A 169 -50.64 22.56 -30.10
N GLU A 170 -51.55 22.15 -29.22
CA GLU A 170 -51.26 21.80 -27.82
C GLU A 170 -50.09 20.81 -27.65
N PRO A 171 -50.04 19.64 -28.34
CA PRO A 171 -48.92 18.70 -28.19
C PRO A 171 -47.59 19.26 -28.72
N ILE A 172 -47.64 20.13 -29.74
CA ILE A 172 -46.43 20.76 -30.30
C ILE A 172 -45.85 21.74 -29.29
N LEU A 173 -46.70 22.56 -28.66
CA LEU A 173 -46.28 23.51 -27.65
C LEU A 173 -45.79 22.82 -26.37
N GLU A 174 -46.45 21.74 -25.93
CA GLU A 174 -46.01 20.97 -24.77
C GLU A 174 -44.59 20.43 -24.97
N VAL A 175 -44.31 19.84 -26.14
CA VAL A 175 -42.97 19.32 -26.44
C VAL A 175 -41.94 20.44 -26.55
N LEU A 176 -42.29 21.56 -27.20
CA LEU A 176 -41.35 22.66 -27.41
C LEU A 176 -41.00 23.36 -26.09
N VAL A 177 -42.00 23.67 -25.26
CA VAL A 177 -41.79 24.28 -23.95
C VAL A 177 -41.11 23.29 -22.99
N GLY A 178 -41.55 22.03 -22.97
CA GLY A 178 -40.94 20.99 -22.15
C GLY A 178 -39.46 20.80 -22.48
N LYS A 179 -39.12 20.71 -23.78
CA LYS A 179 -37.74 20.51 -24.20
C LYS A 179 -36.85 21.73 -23.96
N THR A 180 -37.36 22.94 -24.17
CA THR A 180 -36.59 24.17 -23.90
C THR A 180 -36.30 24.35 -22.42
N LEU A 181 -37.26 24.05 -21.54
CA LEU A 181 -37.04 24.07 -20.10
C LEU A 181 -36.07 22.98 -19.63
N GLU A 182 -36.18 21.76 -20.17
CA GLU A 182 -35.28 20.66 -19.85
C GLU A 182 -33.84 20.98 -20.27
N LEU A 183 -33.64 21.49 -21.49
CA LEU A 183 -32.31 21.89 -21.98
C LEU A 183 -31.72 23.03 -21.13
N GLY A 184 -32.50 24.07 -20.85
CA GLY A 184 -32.03 25.18 -20.01
C GLY A 184 -31.68 24.74 -18.59
N LEU A 185 -32.41 23.78 -18.02
CA LEU A 185 -32.08 23.21 -16.71
C LEU A 185 -30.77 22.41 -16.74
N LEU A 186 -30.56 21.60 -17.78
CA LEU A 186 -29.33 20.82 -17.94
C LEU A 186 -28.10 21.71 -18.10
N GLU A 187 -28.19 22.74 -18.94
CA GLU A 187 -27.12 23.72 -19.14
C GLU A 187 -26.75 24.44 -17.83
N LEU A 188 -27.75 24.89 -17.08
CA LEU A 188 -27.52 25.57 -15.80
C LEU A 188 -26.85 24.64 -14.76
N LEU A 189 -27.24 23.37 -14.73
CA LEU A 189 -26.63 22.38 -13.84
C LEU A 189 -25.17 22.12 -14.22
N GLU A 190 -24.88 21.97 -15.51
CA GLU A 190 -23.51 21.81 -16.02
C GLU A 190 -22.64 23.03 -15.69
N GLU A 191 -23.14 24.24 -15.91
CA GLU A 191 -22.42 25.47 -15.60
C GLU A 191 -22.11 25.59 -14.10
N ASN A 192 -23.06 25.21 -13.24
CA ASN A 192 -22.86 25.21 -11.80
C ASN A 192 -21.80 24.19 -11.38
N GLU A 193 -21.87 22.96 -11.90
CA GLU A 193 -20.87 21.92 -11.61
C GLU A 193 -19.47 22.36 -12.06
N LEU A 194 -19.33 22.89 -13.28
CA LEU A 194 -18.06 23.41 -13.77
C LEU A 194 -17.53 24.55 -12.90
N ARG A 195 -18.40 25.42 -12.39
CA ARG A 195 -18.01 26.51 -11.48
C ARG A 195 -17.48 25.97 -10.16
N GLU A 196 -18.15 24.98 -9.57
CA GLU A 196 -17.72 24.34 -8.32
C GLU A 196 -16.39 23.59 -8.50
N ILE A 197 -16.23 22.85 -9.60
CA ILE A 197 -14.97 22.17 -9.92
C ILE A 197 -13.82 23.16 -10.04
N ARG A 198 -14.01 24.28 -10.75
CA ARG A 198 -12.99 25.32 -10.91
C ARG A 198 -12.61 25.95 -9.56
N GLN A 199 -13.60 26.29 -8.74
CA GLN A 199 -13.34 26.84 -7.40
C GLN A 199 -12.55 25.85 -6.53
N ARG A 200 -12.92 24.57 -6.58
CA ARG A 200 -12.19 23.53 -5.83
C ARG A 200 -10.75 23.35 -6.34
N GLN A 201 -10.54 23.39 -7.66
CA GLN A 201 -9.21 23.34 -8.26
C GLN A 201 -8.36 24.52 -7.81
N GLU A 202 -8.90 25.74 -7.88
CA GLU A 202 -8.21 26.96 -7.46
C GLU A 202 -7.79 26.89 -5.98
N LEU A 203 -8.70 26.50 -5.08
CA LEU A 203 -8.39 26.35 -3.66
C LEU A 203 -7.31 25.28 -3.42
N PHE A 204 -7.38 24.16 -4.14
CA PHE A 204 -6.37 23.11 -4.05
C PHE A 204 -5.00 23.59 -4.55
N GLU A 205 -4.94 24.31 -5.67
CA GLU A 205 -3.71 24.87 -6.21
C GLU A 205 -3.11 25.91 -5.26
N GLN A 206 -3.93 26.77 -4.66
CA GLN A 206 -3.49 27.74 -3.65
C GLN A 206 -2.88 27.04 -2.43
N SER A 207 -3.56 26.02 -1.88
CA SER A 207 -3.03 25.24 -0.75
C SER A 207 -1.72 24.54 -1.11
N ARG A 208 -1.69 23.86 -2.27
CA ARG A 208 -0.50 23.16 -2.76
C ARG A 208 0.69 24.10 -2.97
N ASN A 209 0.46 25.29 -3.53
CA ASN A 209 1.50 26.28 -3.75
C ASN A 209 2.04 26.85 -2.43
N ALA A 210 1.15 27.07 -1.44
CA ALA A 210 1.55 27.49 -0.10
C ALA A 210 2.40 26.42 0.61
N GLU A 211 1.95 25.16 0.58
CA GLU A 211 2.69 24.02 1.14
C GLU A 211 4.05 23.84 0.46
N LEU A 212 4.10 23.92 -0.88
CA LEU A 212 5.34 23.80 -1.64
C LEU A 212 6.34 24.90 -1.25
N ALA A 213 5.87 26.14 -1.10
CA ALA A 213 6.71 27.26 -0.69
C ALA A 213 7.26 27.07 0.74
N GLU A 214 6.44 26.53 1.65
CA GLU A 214 6.88 26.22 3.01
C GLU A 214 7.94 25.10 3.04
N VAL A 215 7.71 24.01 2.30
CA VAL A 215 8.66 22.89 2.18
C VAL A 215 9.99 23.40 1.62
N GLN A 216 9.99 24.19 0.55
CA GLN A 216 11.21 24.76 -0.02
C GLN A 216 11.96 25.65 0.98
N ARG A 217 11.23 26.43 1.79
CA ARG A 217 11.83 27.24 2.85
C ARG A 217 12.53 26.37 3.90
N LEU A 218 11.87 25.32 4.37
CA LEU A 218 12.40 24.38 5.37
C LEU A 218 13.59 23.58 4.82
N GLU A 219 13.53 23.13 3.57
CA GLU A 219 14.64 22.44 2.90
C GLU A 219 15.86 23.35 2.76
N ALA A 220 15.68 24.61 2.36
CA ALA A 220 16.77 25.57 2.25
C ALA A 220 17.42 25.85 3.61
N GLU A 221 16.62 25.96 4.69
CA GLU A 221 17.14 26.11 6.04
C GLU A 221 17.89 24.86 6.51
N ALA A 222 17.33 23.68 6.31
CA ALA A 222 17.96 22.41 6.66
C ALA A 222 19.28 22.22 5.90
N LYS A 223 19.32 22.55 4.61
CA LYS A 223 20.53 22.50 3.78
C LYS A 223 21.61 23.45 4.29
N ARG A 224 21.25 24.67 4.70
CA ARG A 224 22.18 25.63 5.31
C ARG A 224 22.76 25.10 6.62
N ARG A 225 21.89 24.63 7.53
CA ARG A 225 22.31 24.06 8.82
C ARG A 225 23.19 22.83 8.64
N PHE A 226 22.86 21.96 7.68
CA PHE A 226 23.66 20.78 7.35
C PHE A 226 25.04 21.16 6.81
N ALA A 227 25.10 22.11 5.87
CA ALA A 227 26.36 22.60 5.32
C ALA A 227 27.26 23.23 6.39
N GLU A 228 26.69 24.02 7.31
CA GLU A 228 27.45 24.58 8.43
C GLU A 228 27.94 23.48 9.38
N LYS A 229 27.07 22.52 9.74
CA LYS A 229 27.46 21.37 10.57
C LYS A 229 28.60 20.58 9.93
N GLN A 230 28.53 20.33 8.63
CA GLN A 230 29.57 19.61 7.91
C GLN A 230 30.88 20.38 7.95
N ARG A 231 30.86 21.70 7.70
CA ARG A 231 32.05 22.55 7.80
C ARG A 231 32.69 22.50 9.19
N ARG A 232 31.87 22.51 10.26
CA ARG A 232 32.35 22.38 11.64
C ARG A 232 32.99 21.02 11.94
N LEU A 233 32.42 19.94 11.41
CA LEU A 233 33.01 18.60 11.53
C LEU A 233 34.34 18.52 10.79
N ASP A 234 34.42 19.09 9.58
CA ASP A 234 35.66 19.11 8.79
C ASP A 234 36.75 19.97 9.50
N GLU A 235 36.37 21.11 10.08
CA GLU A 235 37.26 21.95 10.92
C GLU A 235 37.78 21.18 12.16
N GLU A 236 36.89 20.50 12.90
CA GLU A 236 37.25 19.74 14.10
C GLU A 236 38.12 18.51 13.78
N THR A 237 37.80 17.76 12.73
CA THR A 237 38.59 16.61 12.29
C THR A 237 39.99 17.05 11.87
N ALA A 238 40.12 18.17 11.14
CA ALA A 238 41.42 18.74 10.79
C ALA A 238 42.20 19.19 12.04
N ARG A 239 41.53 19.81 13.03
CA ARG A 239 42.16 20.17 14.31
C ARG A 239 42.69 18.95 15.05
N LEU A 240 41.89 17.88 15.16
CA LEU A 240 42.28 16.65 15.83
C LEU A 240 43.45 15.96 15.12
N ALA A 241 43.46 15.93 13.79
CA ALA A 241 44.58 15.39 13.02
C ALA A 241 45.87 16.18 13.25
N ALA A 242 45.79 17.52 13.22
CA ALA A 242 46.93 18.38 13.50
C ALA A 242 47.42 18.24 14.95
N GLN A 243 46.51 18.09 15.91
CA GLN A 243 46.87 17.85 17.31
C GLN A 243 47.59 16.51 17.48
N ALA A 244 47.10 15.43 16.87
CA ALA A 244 47.75 14.12 16.91
C ALA A 244 49.17 14.17 16.31
N GLU A 245 49.35 14.86 15.19
CA GLU A 245 50.67 15.04 14.58
C GLU A 245 51.63 15.82 15.50
N VAL A 246 51.14 16.87 16.17
CA VAL A 246 51.94 17.64 17.13
C VAL A 246 52.28 16.80 18.35
N GLU A 247 51.32 16.04 18.90
CA GLU A 247 51.53 15.15 20.04
C GLU A 247 52.59 14.09 19.73
N GLU A 248 52.54 13.47 18.56
CA GLU A 248 53.56 12.51 18.10
C GLU A 248 54.95 13.17 18.02
N LYS A 249 55.04 14.35 17.39
CA LYS A 249 56.31 15.08 17.28
C LYS A 249 56.88 15.47 18.64
N VAL A 250 56.03 15.91 19.57
CA VAL A 250 56.44 16.27 20.93
C VAL A 250 56.90 15.04 21.70
N ALA A 251 56.17 13.92 21.62
CA ALA A 251 56.54 12.66 22.23
C ALA A 251 57.87 12.12 21.70
N ALA A 252 58.06 12.12 20.37
CA ALA A 252 59.31 11.72 19.72
C ALA A 252 60.49 12.61 20.16
N ARG A 253 60.28 13.93 20.23
CA ARG A 253 61.30 14.88 20.71
C ARG A 253 61.66 14.64 22.17
N ALA A 254 60.67 14.40 23.03
CA ALA A 254 60.88 14.13 24.46
C ALA A 254 61.66 12.81 24.64
N CYS A 255 61.26 11.75 23.93
CA CYS A 255 61.95 10.46 23.91
C CYS A 255 63.41 10.61 23.45
N ALA A 256 63.64 11.29 22.31
CA ALA A 256 64.99 11.54 21.81
C ALA A 256 65.84 12.33 22.81
N LYS A 257 65.28 13.36 23.45
CA LYS A 257 66.00 14.14 24.48
C LYS A 257 66.38 13.27 25.68
N GLN A 258 65.47 12.45 26.18
CA GLN A 258 65.72 11.56 27.32
C GLN A 258 66.73 10.47 26.97
N TYR A 259 66.65 9.89 25.77
CA TYR A 259 67.61 8.91 25.28
C TYR A 259 69.01 9.50 25.13
N LEU A 260 69.14 10.65 24.45
CA LEU A 260 70.43 11.31 24.23
C LEU A 260 71.09 11.79 25.52
N ALA A 261 70.29 12.24 26.51
CA ALA A 261 70.82 12.62 27.82
C ALA A 261 71.50 11.44 28.54
N ASN A 262 70.93 10.24 28.43
CA ASN A 262 71.48 9.03 29.05
C ASN A 262 72.55 8.35 28.18
N LEU A 263 72.51 8.54 26.86
CA LEU A 263 73.44 7.92 25.93
C LEU A 263 74.88 8.39 26.19
N HIS A 264 75.08 9.66 26.53
CA HIS A 264 76.41 10.17 26.84
C HIS A 264 77.00 9.41 28.04
N THR A 265 76.33 9.38 29.18
CA THR A 265 76.80 8.65 30.37
C THR A 265 76.99 7.16 30.08
N GLN A 266 76.03 6.49 29.44
CA GLN A 266 76.15 5.07 29.11
C GLN A 266 77.32 4.78 28.16
N ALA A 267 77.53 5.61 27.13
CA ALA A 267 78.65 5.45 26.20
C ALA A 267 80.00 5.69 26.89
N PHE A 268 80.09 6.66 27.79
CA PHE A 268 81.29 6.89 28.58
C PHE A 268 81.56 5.74 29.57
N ASP A 269 80.54 5.29 30.30
CA ASP A 269 80.66 4.18 31.25
C ASP A 269 81.11 2.90 30.54
N THR A 270 80.46 2.55 29.42
CA THR A 270 80.86 1.39 28.60
C THR A 270 82.28 1.51 28.05
N LEU A 271 82.72 2.71 27.67
CA LEU A 271 84.08 2.93 27.15
C LEU A 271 85.15 2.93 28.26
N VAL A 272 84.78 3.33 29.48
CA VAL A 272 85.61 3.18 30.68
C VAL A 272 85.70 1.70 31.07
N GLU A 273 84.58 0.98 31.12
CA GLU A 273 84.52 -0.45 31.43
C GLU A 273 85.27 -1.30 30.39
N SER A 274 85.19 -0.94 29.11
CA SER A 274 85.96 -1.59 28.05
C SER A 274 87.46 -1.27 28.09
N GLY A 275 87.90 -0.43 29.05
CA GLY A 275 89.30 -0.10 29.28
C GLY A 275 89.92 0.80 28.20
N HIS A 276 89.11 1.54 27.44
CA HIS A 276 89.63 2.43 26.40
C HIS A 276 90.16 3.74 26.99
N PHE A 277 89.60 4.19 28.12
CA PHE A 277 90.18 5.28 28.91
C PHE A 277 91.22 4.73 29.87
N PHE A 278 92.49 4.97 29.58
CA PHE A 278 93.61 4.65 30.44
C PHE A 278 94.33 5.92 30.85
N ASP A 279 94.87 5.93 32.07
CA ASP A 279 95.78 6.99 32.50
C ASP A 279 97.11 6.87 31.72
N PRO A 280 97.47 7.86 30.89
CA PRO A 280 98.71 7.83 30.10
C PRO A 280 99.95 7.70 31.00
N LEU A 281 99.92 8.24 32.22
CA LEU A 281 101.02 8.10 33.18
C LEU A 281 101.11 6.65 33.67
N ALA A 282 100.00 6.03 34.06
CA ALA A 282 99.99 4.63 34.49
C ALA A 282 100.42 3.68 33.38
N LYS A 283 100.06 3.98 32.12
CA LYS A 283 100.50 3.21 30.93
C LYS A 283 102.01 3.37 30.70
N GLY A 284 102.52 4.60 30.71
CA GLY A 284 103.96 4.88 30.58
C GLY A 284 104.77 4.23 31.70
N VAL A 285 104.29 4.29 32.95
CA VAL A 285 104.95 3.62 34.07
C VAL A 285 104.98 2.10 33.89
N LYS A 286 103.87 1.49 33.46
CA LYS A 286 103.79 0.03 33.26
C LYS A 286 104.63 -0.47 32.09
N HIS A 287 104.64 0.26 30.97
CA HIS A 287 105.23 -0.23 29.72
C HIS A 287 106.63 0.31 29.42
N GLU A 288 107.02 1.45 29.97
CA GLU A 288 108.33 2.07 29.71
C GLU A 288 109.19 2.01 30.99
N PHE A 289 108.69 2.54 32.11
CA PHE A 289 109.48 2.67 33.34
C PHE A 289 109.75 1.34 34.05
N LEU A 290 108.72 0.50 34.27
CA LEU A 290 108.90 -0.78 34.96
C LEU A 290 109.89 -1.72 34.24
N PRO A 291 109.83 -1.89 32.91
CA PRO A 291 110.85 -2.63 32.17
C PRO A 291 112.25 -2.05 32.34
N GLU A 292 112.40 -0.73 32.24
CA GLU A 292 113.70 -0.06 32.41
C GLU A 292 114.30 -0.27 33.81
N VAL A 293 113.48 -0.20 34.86
CA VAL A 293 113.91 -0.47 36.24
C VAL A 293 114.27 -1.95 36.44
N LEU A 294 113.47 -2.87 35.89
CA LEU A 294 113.74 -4.30 35.96
C LEU A 294 115.00 -4.68 35.18
N GLU A 295 115.22 -4.10 34.00
CA GLU A 295 116.41 -4.30 33.19
C GLU A 295 117.65 -3.73 33.87
N SER A 296 117.56 -2.51 34.44
CA SER A 296 118.63 -1.91 35.23
C SER A 296 118.97 -2.74 36.48
N ALA A 297 117.96 -3.28 37.16
CA ALA A 297 118.17 -4.17 38.31
C ALA A 297 118.79 -5.51 37.89
N ALA A 298 118.35 -6.10 36.77
CA ALA A 298 118.90 -7.32 36.22
C ALA A 298 120.36 -7.14 35.78
N ALA A 299 120.69 -6.04 35.10
CA ALA A 299 122.06 -5.69 34.71
C ALA A 299 122.97 -5.53 35.94
N ARG A 300 122.48 -4.86 36.99
CA ARG A 300 123.24 -4.69 38.23
C ARG A 300 123.42 -6.00 38.99
N ALA A 301 122.41 -6.88 39.00
CA ALA A 301 122.53 -8.22 39.54
C ALA A 301 123.53 -9.09 38.75
N GLN A 302 123.50 -9.04 37.42
CA GLN A 302 124.49 -9.72 36.56
C GLN A 302 125.91 -9.16 36.75
N GLN A 303 126.06 -7.85 36.95
CA GLN A 303 127.34 -7.24 37.26
C GLN A 303 127.88 -7.72 38.63
N LEU A 304 127.02 -7.83 39.64
CA LEU A 304 127.39 -8.39 40.94
C LEU A 304 127.72 -9.88 40.87
N ASP A 305 126.96 -10.67 40.10
CA ASP A 305 127.21 -12.10 39.92
C ASP A 305 128.51 -12.36 39.15
N SER A 306 128.76 -11.61 38.08
CA SER A 306 130.04 -11.67 37.34
C SER A 306 131.23 -11.21 38.21
N SER A 307 131.07 -10.16 39.01
CA SER A 307 132.09 -9.72 39.98
C SER A 307 132.37 -10.79 41.04
N ARG A 308 131.32 -11.46 41.56
CA ARG A 308 131.47 -12.60 42.48
C ARG A 308 132.19 -13.78 41.84
N ARG A 309 131.81 -14.18 40.62
CA ARG A 309 132.49 -15.24 39.87
C ARG A 309 133.96 -14.91 39.58
N LEU A 310 134.28 -13.65 39.28
CA LEU A 310 135.67 -13.21 39.09
C LEU A 310 136.46 -13.26 40.41
N LEU A 311 135.87 -12.82 41.53
CA LEU A 311 136.49 -12.93 42.85
C LEU A 311 136.71 -14.40 43.27
N ASP A 312 135.73 -15.27 43.02
CA ASP A 312 135.86 -16.70 43.26
C ASP A 312 136.95 -17.32 42.37
N ALA A 313 137.04 -16.93 41.09
CA ALA A 313 138.11 -17.37 40.20
C ALA A 313 139.49 -16.91 40.68
N ILE A 314 139.63 -15.65 41.11
CA ILE A 314 140.86 -15.11 41.69
C ILE A 314 141.23 -15.85 43.00
N LEU A 315 140.26 -16.15 43.86
CA LEU A 315 140.47 -16.92 45.09
C LEU A 315 140.92 -18.36 44.78
N VAL A 316 140.29 -19.02 43.81
CA VAL A 316 140.71 -20.36 43.35
C VAL A 316 142.11 -20.34 42.77
N ASP A 317 142.47 -19.33 41.99
CA ASP A 317 143.81 -19.19 41.39
C ASP A 317 144.87 -18.91 42.47
N ALA A 318 144.56 -18.07 43.47
CA ALA A 318 145.43 -17.83 44.63
C ALA A 318 145.63 -19.08 45.51
N LEU A 319 144.59 -19.92 45.66
CA LEU A 319 144.70 -21.20 46.35
C LEU A 319 145.52 -22.22 45.54
N ARG A 320 145.40 -22.22 44.21
CA ARG A 320 146.21 -23.07 43.31
C ARG A 320 147.68 -22.64 43.26
N SER A 321 147.97 -21.34 43.18
CA SER A 321 149.33 -20.82 43.21
C SER A 321 150.04 -21.10 44.54
N ARG A 322 149.28 -21.19 45.65
CA ARG A 322 149.80 -21.58 46.97
C ARG A 322 150.05 -23.09 47.09
N ALA A 323 149.30 -23.92 46.39
CA ALA A 323 149.50 -25.37 46.35
C ALA A 323 150.66 -25.82 45.42
N ALA A 324 151.11 -24.94 44.51
CA ALA A 324 152.28 -25.17 43.66
C ALA A 324 153.61 -24.67 44.29
N SER A 325 153.55 -24.01 45.45
CA SER A 325 154.70 -23.41 46.13
C SER A 325 155.02 -24.04 47.49
N GLY A 326 154.66 -25.31 47.71
CA GLY A 326 155.01 -26.11 48.88
C GLY A 326 155.08 -27.59 48.51
#